data_AF-A0A924XGP8-F1
#
_entry.id   AF-A0A924XGP8-F1
#
_cell.length_a   1.000
_cell.length_b   1.000
_cell.length_c   1.000
_cell.angle_alpha   90.00
_cell.angle_beta   90.00
_cell.angle_gamma   90.00
#
_symmetry.space_group_name_H-M   'P 1'
#
loop_
_entity.id
_entity.type
_entity.pdbx_description
1 polymer ?
#
loop_
_entity_poly.entity_id
_entity_poly.type
_entity_poly.pdbx_seq_one_letter_code
_entity_poly.pdbx_strand_id
1 'polypeptide(L)'
;PGAFRTDFNGRSLAVGENRMAESYPTTDYFLNWLTENDGKQPGDPRKAAQAMIKVVESENAPLRLPLGEDALLAIEDELEKVKKDIEPWRQTAIDTAFEGMKASRIGG
;
A
#
# COMPACT_ATOMS: atom_id res chain seq x y z
N PRO A 1 1.36 2.47 4.85
CA PRO A 1 2.49 3.40 5.01
C PRO A 1 3.68 2.86 4.23
N GLY A 2 4.59 3.74 3.82
CA GLY A 2 5.80 3.39 3.09
C GLY A 2 6.95 2.99 4.00
N ALA A 3 8.15 2.97 3.44
CA ALA A 3 9.39 2.69 4.14
C ALA A 3 9.81 3.89 5.00
N PHE A 4 9.61 3.78 6.31
CA PHE A 4 10.02 4.77 7.32
C PHE A 4 11.26 4.28 8.09
N ARG A 5 12.19 5.20 8.40
CA ARG A 5 13.38 4.96 9.24
C ARG A 5 13.00 4.76 10.70
N THR A 6 12.32 3.67 10.98
CA THR A 6 12.08 3.17 12.34
C THR A 6 13.16 2.15 12.69
N ASP A 7 13.22 1.76 13.96
CA ASP A 7 14.09 0.66 14.41
C ASP A 7 13.63 -0.73 13.88
N PHE A 8 12.65 -0.80 12.97
CA PHE A 8 12.08 -2.05 12.47
C PHE A 8 13.09 -2.88 11.68
N ASN A 9 13.73 -2.33 10.65
CA ASN A 9 14.68 -3.10 9.83
C ASN A 9 15.99 -3.43 10.56
N GLY A 10 16.30 -2.70 11.62
CA GLY A 10 17.44 -2.97 12.49
C GLY A 10 17.04 -3.83 13.69
N ARG A 11 17.17 -3.28 14.89
CA ARG A 11 17.08 -4.03 16.15
C ARG A 11 15.73 -4.66 16.46
N SER A 12 14.64 -4.25 15.81
CA SER A 12 13.29 -4.74 16.11
C SER A 12 12.84 -5.87 15.18
N LEU A 13 13.60 -6.18 14.13
CA LEU A 13 13.33 -7.33 13.27
C LEU A 13 13.78 -8.61 13.98
N ALA A 14 12.82 -9.43 14.41
CA ALA A 14 13.11 -10.77 14.89
C ALA A 14 13.06 -11.76 13.72
N VAL A 15 14.21 -12.36 13.39
CA VAL A 15 14.30 -13.47 12.43
C VAL A 15 14.47 -14.76 13.21
N GLY A 16 13.71 -15.79 12.86
CA GLY A 16 13.79 -17.09 13.53
C GLY A 16 15.20 -17.69 13.42
N GLU A 17 15.78 -18.09 14.55
CA GLU A 17 17.12 -18.69 14.63
C GLU A 17 17.18 -20.03 13.85
N ASN A 18 16.08 -20.77 13.87
CA ASN A 18 15.95 -22.05 13.18
C ASN A 18 15.40 -21.83 11.77
N ARG A 19 16.28 -21.55 10.81
CA ARG A 19 15.94 -21.54 9.39
C ARG A 19 15.79 -22.99 8.90
N MET A 20 14.80 -23.25 8.06
CA MET A 20 14.69 -24.54 7.37
C MET A 20 15.96 -24.76 6.54
N ALA A 21 16.39 -26.03 6.44
CA ALA A 21 17.56 -26.38 5.63
C ALA A 21 17.35 -26.07 4.13
N GLU A 22 16.09 -26.07 3.69
CA GLU A 22 15.70 -25.66 2.35
C GLU A 22 15.58 -24.13 2.28
N SER A 23 16.25 -23.54 1.28
CA SER A 23 16.17 -22.09 1.00
C SER A 23 14.86 -21.76 0.30
N TYR A 24 14.27 -20.64 0.71
CA TYR A 24 13.16 -20.01 0.02
C TYR A 24 13.66 -18.69 -0.60
N PRO A 25 13.97 -18.67 -1.91
CA PRO A 25 14.66 -17.53 -2.53
C PRO A 25 13.94 -16.19 -2.34
N THR A 26 12.61 -16.19 -2.31
CA THR A 26 11.80 -14.98 -2.08
C THR A 26 11.95 -14.45 -0.66
N THR A 27 11.98 -15.35 0.33
CA THR A 27 12.20 -14.99 1.74
C THR A 27 13.62 -14.50 1.97
N ASP A 28 14.61 -15.18 1.40
CA ASP A 28 16.02 -14.78 1.50
C ASP A 28 16.27 -13.43 0.84
N TYR A 29 15.70 -13.21 -0.34
CA TYR A 29 15.72 -11.90 -1.00
C TYR A 29 15.12 -10.80 -0.14
N PHE A 30 13.94 -11.04 0.44
CA PHE A 30 13.26 -10.04 1.26
C PHE A 30 14.04 -9.68 2.54
N LEU A 31 14.63 -10.67 3.21
CA LEU A 31 15.43 -10.45 4.41
C LEU A 31 16.74 -9.70 4.11
N ASN A 32 17.38 -10.02 2.99
CA ASN A 32 18.54 -9.27 2.51
C ASN A 32 18.16 -7.82 2.19
N TRP A 33 17.05 -7.62 1.48
CA TRP A 33 16.54 -6.29 1.18
C TRP A 33 16.25 -5.47 2.44
N LEU A 34 15.62 -6.06 3.47
CA LEU A 34 15.36 -5.37 4.74
C LEU A 34 16.65 -4.89 5.39
N THR A 35 17.65 -5.78 5.45
CA THR A 35 18.97 -5.50 6.05
C THR A 35 19.73 -4.42 5.27
N GLU A 36 19.75 -4.51 3.94
CA GLU A 36 20.42 -3.54 3.07
C GLU A 36 19.80 -2.15 3.11
N ASN A 37 18.50 -2.08 3.41
CA ASN A 37 17.73 -0.84 3.47
C ASN A 37 17.62 -0.26 4.89
N ASP A 38 18.20 -0.90 5.91
CA ASP A 38 18.24 -0.32 7.24
C ASP A 38 18.96 1.04 7.26
N GLY A 39 18.38 2.02 7.93
CA GLY A 39 18.81 3.43 7.91
C GLY A 39 18.68 4.17 6.58
N LYS A 40 18.35 3.49 5.47
CA LYS A 40 18.24 4.11 4.13
C LYS A 40 16.81 4.43 3.73
N GLN A 41 15.82 4.01 4.50
CA GLN A 41 14.41 4.24 4.20
C GLN A 41 14.13 5.74 4.01
N PRO A 42 13.35 6.18 3.02
CA PRO A 42 13.15 7.60 2.74
C PRO A 42 12.28 8.31 3.79
N GLY A 43 11.37 7.59 4.46
CA GLY A 43 10.37 8.17 5.36
C GLY A 43 10.94 8.58 6.73
N ASP A 44 10.48 9.73 7.22
CA ASP A 44 10.72 10.21 8.60
C ASP A 44 9.53 9.86 9.51
N PRO A 45 9.70 8.99 10.53
CA PRO A 45 8.61 8.60 11.43
C PRO A 45 7.97 9.77 12.18
N ARG A 46 8.74 10.83 12.49
CA ARG A 46 8.20 12.00 13.20
C ARG A 46 7.21 12.77 12.33
N LYS A 47 7.53 12.92 11.04
CA LYS A 47 6.62 13.54 10.06
C LYS A 47 5.36 12.71 9.84
N ALA A 48 5.49 11.37 9.83
CA ALA A 48 4.32 10.49 9.76
C ALA A 48 3.38 10.70 10.96
N ALA A 49 3.91 10.74 12.18
CA ALA A 49 3.11 10.99 13.38
C ALA A 49 2.41 12.36 13.33
N GLN A 50 3.11 13.42 12.92
CA GLN A 50 2.53 14.75 12.74
C GLN A 50 1.41 14.76 11.69
N ALA A 51 1.58 14.05 10.58
CA ALA A 51 0.55 13.93 9.54
C ALA A 51 -0.69 13.19 10.06
N MET A 52 -0.52 12.12 10.85
CA MET A 52 -1.63 11.39 11.48
C MET A 52 -2.42 12.30 12.43
N ILE A 53 -1.74 13.05 13.29
CA ILE A 53 -2.40 14.00 14.23
C ILE A 53 -3.21 15.02 13.45
N LYS A 54 -2.60 15.67 12.45
CA LYS A 54 -3.28 16.65 11.59
C LYS A 54 -4.55 16.09 10.95
N VAL A 55 -4.52 14.83 10.52
CA VAL A 55 -5.67 14.20 9.86
C VAL A 55 -6.77 13.84 10.84
N VAL A 56 -6.43 13.38 12.04
CA VAL A 56 -7.43 13.08 13.09
C VAL A 56 -8.12 14.36 13.58
N GLU A 57 -7.41 15.49 13.59
CA GLU A 57 -7.95 16.81 13.96
C GLU A 57 -8.71 17.50 12.80
N SER A 58 -8.74 16.90 11.61
CA SER A 58 -9.44 17.46 10.44
C SER A 58 -10.93 17.17 10.49
N GLU A 59 -11.76 18.16 10.14
CA GLU A 59 -13.20 17.97 9.92
C GLU A 59 -13.50 16.97 8.79
N ASN A 60 -12.56 16.80 7.86
CA ASN A 60 -12.67 15.91 6.70
C ASN A 60 -11.58 14.84 6.72
N ALA A 61 -11.60 13.97 7.74
CA ALA A 61 -10.68 12.85 7.82
C ALA A 61 -10.94 11.83 6.68
N PRO A 62 -9.94 11.48 5.85
CA PRO A 62 -10.12 10.51 4.79
C PRO A 62 -10.15 9.09 5.35
N LEU A 63 -10.80 8.18 4.63
CA LEU A 63 -10.78 6.75 4.95
C LEU A 63 -9.37 6.13 4.82
N ARG A 64 -8.55 6.65 3.89
CA ARG A 64 -7.18 6.17 3.63
C ARG A 64 -6.23 7.35 3.60
N LEU A 65 -5.13 7.25 4.32
CA LEU A 65 -4.04 8.23 4.35
C LEU A 65 -2.72 7.56 3.93
N PRO A 66 -2.31 7.71 2.67
CA PRO A 66 -0.96 7.33 2.25
C PRO A 66 0.08 8.15 3.03
N LEU A 67 1.09 7.48 3.57
CA LEU A 67 2.20 8.10 4.28
C LEU A 67 3.49 7.58 3.68
N GLY A 68 4.33 8.47 3.16
CA GLY A 68 5.50 8.13 2.33
C GLY A 68 5.18 8.24 0.84
N GLU A 69 6.14 8.76 0.07
CA GLU A 69 6.02 8.93 -1.38
C GLU A 69 5.91 7.57 -2.10
N ASP A 70 6.68 6.59 -1.65
CA ASP A 70 6.62 5.20 -2.12
C ASP A 70 5.24 4.57 -1.94
N ALA A 71 4.59 4.79 -0.79
CA ALA A 71 3.23 4.31 -0.57
C ALA A 71 2.20 5.04 -1.43
N LEU A 72 2.38 6.34 -1.67
CA LEU A 72 1.50 7.10 -2.57
C LEU A 72 1.61 6.58 -4.00
N LEU A 73 2.83 6.46 -4.52
CA LEU A 73 3.10 5.98 -5.87
C LEU A 73 2.56 4.55 -6.08
N ALA A 74 2.77 3.64 -5.12
CA ALA A 74 2.26 2.27 -5.20
C ALA A 74 0.73 2.21 -5.28
N ILE A 75 0.03 3.10 -4.55
CA ILE A 75 -1.43 3.19 -4.59
C ILE A 75 -1.88 3.77 -5.93
N GLU A 76 -1.25 4.84 -6.40
CA GLU A 76 -1.58 5.48 -7.68
C GLU A 76 -1.37 4.52 -8.86
N ASP A 77 -0.26 3.78 -8.87
CA ASP A 77 0.03 2.76 -9.86
C ASP A 77 -1.04 1.66 -9.89
N GLU A 78 -1.47 1.18 -8.73
CA GLU A 78 -2.50 0.14 -8.65
C GLU A 78 -3.86 0.64 -9.13
N LEU A 79 -4.26 1.86 -8.71
CA LEU A 79 -5.50 2.47 -9.18
C LEU A 79 -5.50 2.65 -10.71
N GLU A 80 -4.37 3.07 -11.28
CA GLU A 80 -4.23 3.25 -12.72
C GLU A 80 -4.22 1.91 -13.47
N LYS A 81 -3.61 0.86 -12.92
CA LYS A 81 -3.70 -0.50 -13.48
C LYS A 81 -5.13 -0.99 -13.52
N VAL A 82 -5.85 -0.94 -12.40
CA VAL A 82 -7.25 -1.36 -12.31
C VAL A 82 -8.10 -0.59 -13.32
N LYS A 83 -7.89 0.72 -13.43
CA LYS A 83 -8.58 1.56 -14.41
C LYS A 83 -8.28 1.13 -15.85
N LYS A 84 -7.00 0.92 -16.19
CA LYS A 84 -6.56 0.45 -17.52
C LYS A 84 -7.12 -0.91 -17.87
N ASP A 85 -7.20 -1.82 -16.91
CA ASP A 85 -7.72 -3.17 -17.11
C ASP A 85 -9.22 -3.15 -17.37
N ILE A 86 -9.97 -2.28 -16.68
CA ILE A 86 -11.43 -2.19 -16.80
C ILE A 86 -11.86 -1.42 -18.05
N GLU A 87 -11.11 -0.38 -18.46
CA GLU A 87 -11.55 0.55 -19.51
C GLU A 87 -11.96 -0.14 -20.83
N PRO A 88 -11.20 -1.11 -21.38
CA PRO A 88 -11.57 -1.82 -22.60
C PRO A 88 -12.86 -2.64 -22.48
N TRP A 89 -13.24 -3.04 -21.26
CA TRP A 89 -14.40 -3.90 -20.98
C TRP A 89 -15.61 -3.14 -20.44
N ARG A 90 -15.53 -1.80 -20.38
CA ARG A 90 -16.57 -0.95 -19.82
C ARG A 90 -17.95 -1.22 -20.44
N GLN A 91 -18.04 -1.31 -21.76
CA GLN A 91 -19.32 -1.55 -22.44
C GLN A 91 -19.85 -2.96 -22.15
N THR A 92 -18.99 -3.97 -22.23
CA THR A 92 -19.33 -5.36 -21.87
C THR A 92 -19.92 -5.46 -20.46
N ALA A 93 -19.38 -4.72 -19.50
CA ALA A 93 -19.93 -4.68 -18.14
C ALA A 93 -21.31 -4.00 -18.09
N ILE A 94 -21.50 -2.90 -18.82
CA ILE A 94 -22.78 -2.16 -18.91
C ILE A 94 -23.88 -3.03 -19.55
N ASP A 95 -23.54 -3.79 -20.58
CA ASP A 95 -24.48 -4.61 -21.36
C ASP A 95 -25.06 -5.80 -20.57
N THR A 96 -24.56 -6.06 -19.36
CA THR A 96 -25.15 -7.07 -18.45
C THR A 96 -26.45 -6.63 -17.78
N ALA A 97 -26.84 -5.35 -17.92
CA ALA A 97 -28.08 -4.83 -17.37
C ALA A 97 -29.31 -5.30 -18.15
N PHE A 98 -30.45 -5.45 -17.46
CA PHE A 98 -31.74 -5.63 -18.12
C PHE A 98 -32.12 -4.41 -18.97
N GLU A 99 -32.74 -4.64 -20.12
CA GLU A 99 -33.23 -3.58 -20.99
C GLU A 99 -34.18 -2.63 -20.25
N GLY A 100 -34.03 -1.33 -20.49
CA GLY A 100 -34.86 -0.28 -19.90
C GLY A 100 -34.54 0.07 -18.44
N MET A 101 -33.62 -0.65 -17.78
CA MET A 101 -33.22 -0.37 -16.40
C MET A 101 -32.02 0.58 -16.34
N LYS A 102 -32.02 1.51 -15.36
CA LYS A 102 -30.87 2.36 -15.04
C LYS A 102 -30.27 1.90 -13.72
N ALA A 103 -28.97 1.59 -13.73
CA ALA A 103 -28.23 1.30 -12.50
C ALA A 103 -27.90 2.59 -11.73
N SER A 104 -27.92 2.52 -10.40
CA SER A 104 -27.40 3.55 -9.49
C SER A 104 -26.23 2.98 -8.68
N ARG A 105 -25.37 3.87 -8.14
CA ARG A 105 -24.30 3.44 -7.23
C ARG A 105 -24.93 2.97 -5.92
N ILE A 106 -24.53 1.80 -5.44
CA ILE A 106 -24.94 1.29 -4.14
C ILE A 106 -24.14 2.02 -3.07
N GLY A 107 -24.82 2.68 -2.12
CA GLY A 107 -24.20 3.28 -0.94
C GLY A 107 -23.56 4.66 -1.13
N GLY A 108 -24.00 5.44 -2.13
CA GLY A 108 -23.57 6.82 -2.35
C GLY A 108 -24.74 7.77 -2.54
#